data_AF-A0A9E6PHK5-F1
#
_entry.id   AF-A0A9E6PHK5-F1
#
_cell.length_a   1.000
_cell.length_b   1.000
_cell.length_c   1.000
_cell.angle_alpha   90.00
_cell.angle_beta   90.00
_cell.angle_gamma   90.00
#
_symmetry.space_group_name_H-M   'P 1'
#
loop_
_entity.id
_entity.type
_entity.pdbx_description
1 polymer ?
#
loop_
_entity_poly.entity_id
_entity_poly.type
_entity_poly.pdbx_seq_one_letter_code
_entity_poly.pdbx_strand_id
1 'polypeptide(L)'
;MALRDYADLVTIVISPGLTIIAAIIGWAIIIKDSRSSAHRAEATELLNLVVGTTVDLNRRAANFLLDEADKRENHRAWVSSVSVDIASLRARAAILKNIYKIDIPDDFFFTLRKSFTLNAEAFHEYDSDQVSQLINIQTSQVSKTLATLYKLYPSKKTWKLFQAKTTP
;
A
#
# COMPACT_ATOMS: atom_id res chain seq x y z
N MET A 1 -54.20 -25.47 -34.97
CA MET A 1 -54.48 -24.89 -33.63
C MET A 1 -53.40 -25.34 -32.64
N ALA A 2 -52.12 -25.08 -32.93
CA ALA A 2 -50.98 -25.53 -32.10
C ALA A 2 -49.82 -24.51 -32.05
N LEU A 3 -49.92 -23.40 -32.80
CA LEU A 3 -48.94 -22.30 -32.79
C LEU A 3 -49.32 -21.15 -31.84
N ARG A 4 -50.52 -21.17 -31.27
CA ARG A 4 -50.97 -20.17 -30.28
C ARG A 4 -50.49 -20.52 -28.86
N ASP A 5 -50.44 -21.80 -28.52
CA ASP A 5 -50.08 -22.23 -27.16
C ASP A 5 -48.58 -22.09 -26.85
N TYR A 6 -47.71 -22.03 -27.87
CA TYR A 6 -46.27 -21.76 -27.68
C TYR A 6 -45.94 -20.26 -27.58
N ALA A 7 -46.78 -19.40 -28.15
CA ALA A 7 -46.60 -17.95 -28.05
C ALA A 7 -46.99 -17.45 -26.64
N ASP A 8 -47.99 -18.06 -26.01
CA ASP A 8 -48.38 -17.74 -24.63
C ASP A 8 -47.38 -18.27 -23.59
N LEU A 9 -46.54 -19.27 -23.93
CA LEU A 9 -45.51 -19.79 -23.03
C LEU A 9 -44.21 -18.99 -23.02
N VAL A 10 -43.91 -18.26 -24.11
CA VAL A 10 -42.70 -17.40 -24.22
C VAL A 10 -43.03 -15.95 -23.90
N THR A 11 -44.31 -15.59 -23.86
CA THR A 11 -44.75 -14.36 -23.21
C THR A 11 -44.83 -14.58 -21.70
N ILE A 12 -43.72 -15.03 -21.10
CA ILE A 12 -43.39 -14.60 -19.75
C ILE A 12 -43.33 -13.08 -19.88
N VAL A 13 -44.46 -12.44 -19.60
CA VAL A 13 -44.54 -11.04 -19.24
C VAL A 13 -43.67 -10.95 -18.00
N ILE A 14 -42.35 -10.85 -18.19
CA ILE A 14 -41.46 -10.25 -17.23
C ILE A 14 -42.08 -8.87 -17.10
N SER A 15 -42.91 -8.71 -16.06
CA SER A 15 -43.72 -7.52 -15.91
C SER A 15 -42.77 -6.32 -16.06
N PRO A 16 -43.21 -5.21 -16.68
CA PRO A 16 -42.38 -4.02 -16.77
C PRO A 16 -41.75 -3.67 -15.42
N GLY A 17 -42.45 -3.95 -14.31
CA GLY A 17 -41.93 -3.89 -12.95
C GLY A 17 -40.76 -4.85 -12.64
N LEU A 18 -40.83 -6.12 -13.01
CA LEU A 18 -39.72 -7.09 -12.85
C LEU A 18 -38.48 -6.70 -13.66
N THR A 19 -38.67 -6.20 -14.89
CA THR A 19 -37.55 -5.72 -15.72
C THR A 19 -36.90 -4.48 -15.12
N ILE A 20 -37.70 -3.55 -14.58
CA ILE A 20 -37.21 -2.36 -13.86
C ILE A 20 -36.45 -2.78 -12.59
N ILE A 21 -36.98 -3.72 -11.81
CA ILE A 21 -36.31 -4.23 -10.60
C ILE A 21 -34.99 -4.90 -10.95
N ALA A 22 -34.96 -5.74 -11.99
CA ALA A 22 -33.73 -6.39 -12.46
C ALA A 22 -32.70 -5.36 -12.93
N ALA A 23 -33.13 -4.30 -13.64
CA ALA A 23 -32.26 -3.21 -14.05
C ALA A 23 -31.69 -2.44 -12.84
N ILE A 24 -32.52 -2.12 -11.83
CA ILE A 24 -32.08 -1.45 -10.59
C ILE A 24 -31.08 -2.32 -9.84
N ILE A 25 -31.33 -3.62 -9.71
CA ILE A 25 -30.41 -4.57 -9.07
C ILE A 25 -29.09 -4.64 -9.86
N GLY A 26 -29.17 -4.72 -11.20
CA GLY A 26 -28.00 -4.70 -12.08
C GLY A 26 -27.14 -3.45 -11.87
N TRP A 27 -27.75 -2.26 -11.87
CA TRP A 27 -27.07 -1.00 -11.58
C TRP A 27 -26.50 -0.96 -10.16
N ALA A 28 -27.23 -1.44 -9.16
CA ALA A 28 -26.75 -1.51 -7.78
C ALA A 28 -25.50 -2.42 -7.66
N ILE A 29 -25.48 -3.56 -8.36
CA ILE A 29 -24.32 -4.46 -8.44
C ILE A 29 -23.13 -3.76 -9.12
N ILE A 30 -23.36 -3.12 -10.27
CA ILE A 30 -22.31 -2.40 -11.01
C ILE A 30 -21.72 -1.26 -10.17
N ILE A 31 -22.56 -0.46 -9.51
CA ILE A 31 -22.13 0.65 -8.66
C ILE A 31 -21.34 0.11 -7.45
N LYS A 32 -21.81 -0.98 -6.83
CA LYS A 32 -21.10 -1.62 -5.71
C LYS A 32 -19.73 -2.14 -6.15
N ASP A 33 -19.66 -2.79 -7.31
CA ASP A 33 -18.39 -3.32 -7.84
C ASP A 33 -17.43 -2.19 -8.27
N SER A 34 -17.96 -1.12 -8.85
CA SER A 34 -17.19 0.08 -9.20
C SER A 34 -16.58 0.76 -7.97
N ARG A 35 -17.36 0.98 -6.90
CA ARG A 35 -16.85 1.53 -5.63
C ARG A 35 -15.81 0.62 -4.98
N SER A 36 -16.04 -0.68 -5.02
CA SER A 36 -15.10 -1.71 -4.55
C SER A 36 -13.77 -1.65 -5.31
N SER A 37 -13.83 -1.56 -6.64
CA SER A 37 -12.66 -1.46 -7.49
C SER A 37 -11.88 -0.17 -7.24
N ALA A 38 -12.59 0.96 -7.10
CA ALA A 38 -11.99 2.25 -6.77
C ALA A 38 -11.27 2.22 -5.42
N HIS A 39 -11.91 1.74 -4.35
CA HIS A 39 -11.26 1.61 -3.04
C HIS A 39 -10.04 0.69 -3.06
N ARG A 40 -10.09 -0.39 -3.85
CA ARG A 40 -8.94 -1.28 -4.02
C ARG A 40 -7.79 -0.58 -4.76
N ALA A 41 -8.10 0.20 -5.79
CA ALA A 41 -7.10 0.97 -6.52
C ALA A 41 -6.45 2.03 -5.62
N GLU A 42 -7.24 2.78 -4.85
CA GLU A 42 -6.75 3.77 -3.89
C GLU A 42 -5.85 3.15 -2.81
N ALA A 43 -6.27 2.03 -2.21
CA ALA A 43 -5.46 1.32 -1.22
C ALA A 43 -4.13 0.83 -1.81
N THR A 44 -4.15 0.35 -3.05
CA THR A 44 -2.96 -0.10 -3.78
C THR A 44 -2.03 1.06 -4.08
N GLU A 45 -2.58 2.21 -4.45
CA GLU A 45 -1.81 3.42 -4.72
C GLU A 45 -1.15 3.97 -3.45
N LEU A 46 -1.86 3.98 -2.32
CA LEU A 46 -1.29 4.35 -1.03
C LEU A 46 -0.16 3.40 -0.61
N LEU A 47 -0.30 2.09 -0.83
CA LEU A 47 0.77 1.12 -0.60
C LEU A 47 1.96 1.35 -1.53
N ASN A 48 1.73 1.64 -2.82
CA ASN A 48 2.78 1.97 -3.77
C ASN A 48 3.57 3.21 -3.32
N LEU A 49 2.89 4.23 -2.79
CA LEU A 49 3.53 5.42 -2.25
C LEU A 49 4.40 5.11 -1.03
N VAL A 50 3.93 4.24 -0.12
CA VAL A 50 4.73 3.76 1.03
C VAL A 50 5.98 3.01 0.55
N VAL A 51 5.83 2.10 -0.41
CA VAL A 51 6.95 1.35 -1.01
C VAL A 51 7.93 2.32 -1.70
N GLY A 52 7.41 3.23 -2.52
CA GLY A 52 8.21 4.21 -3.27
C GLY A 52 9.04 5.10 -2.36
N THR A 53 8.44 5.68 -1.31
CA THR A 53 9.17 6.47 -0.32
C THR A 53 10.22 5.64 0.43
N THR A 54 9.93 4.37 0.74
CA THR A 54 10.89 3.47 1.40
C THR A 54 12.11 3.18 0.52
N VAL A 55 11.89 2.91 -0.77
CA VAL A 55 12.97 2.67 -1.75
C VAL A 55 13.79 3.93 -1.99
N ASP A 56 13.15 5.08 -2.15
CA ASP A 56 13.81 6.36 -2.31
C ASP A 56 14.71 6.68 -1.10
N LEU A 57 14.19 6.45 0.11
CA LEU A 57 14.94 6.68 1.33
C LEU A 57 16.15 5.72 1.45
N ASN A 58 16.02 4.46 1.01
CA ASN A 58 17.16 3.53 0.93
C ASN A 58 18.24 4.01 -0.04
N ARG A 59 17.83 4.50 -1.22
CA ARG A 59 18.76 5.06 -2.21
C ARG A 59 19.45 6.32 -1.69
N ARG A 60 18.71 7.26 -1.10
CA ARG A 60 19.27 8.48 -0.51
C ARG A 60 20.22 8.17 0.64
N ALA A 61 19.91 7.18 1.45
CA ALA A 61 20.77 6.73 2.54
C ALA A 61 22.08 6.12 2.04
N ALA A 62 22.02 5.27 1.01
CA ALA A 62 23.23 4.74 0.38
C ALA A 62 24.10 5.88 -0.21
N ASN A 63 23.50 6.85 -0.89
CA ASN A 63 24.21 8.01 -1.41
C ASN A 63 24.84 8.85 -0.29
N PHE A 64 24.10 9.11 0.79
CA PHE A 64 24.60 9.84 1.95
C PHE A 64 25.81 9.13 2.59
N LEU A 65 25.75 7.80 2.70
CA LEU A 65 26.84 7.00 3.24
C LEU A 65 28.06 6.92 2.31
N LEU A 66 27.86 7.00 1.00
CA LEU A 66 28.94 6.98 -0.01
C LEU A 66 29.55 8.35 -0.30
N ASP A 67 28.95 9.45 0.15
CA ASP A 67 29.46 10.80 -0.08
C ASP A 67 30.82 11.02 0.61
N GLU A 68 31.58 12.05 0.26
CA GLU A 68 32.89 12.32 0.87
C GLU A 68 32.77 12.67 2.36
N ALA A 69 33.75 12.29 3.20
CA ALA A 69 33.73 12.52 4.66
C ALA A 69 33.46 13.99 5.02
N ASP A 70 34.00 14.89 4.22
CA ASP A 70 33.96 16.35 4.42
C ASP A 70 32.62 16.97 4.01
N LYS A 71 31.81 16.28 3.18
CA LYS A 71 30.46 16.72 2.78
C LYS A 71 29.36 16.22 3.72
N ARG A 72 29.70 15.29 4.62
CA ARG A 72 28.78 14.63 5.54
C ARG A 72 28.62 15.36 6.89
N GLU A 73 29.18 16.57 7.02
CA GLU A 73 29.04 17.43 8.21
C GLU A 73 27.56 17.70 8.62
N ASN A 74 26.62 17.54 7.69
CA ASN A 74 25.20 17.83 7.92
C ASN A 74 24.37 16.60 8.37
N HIS A 75 24.95 15.70 9.18
CA HIS A 75 24.26 14.54 9.76
C HIS A 75 22.94 14.91 10.44
N ARG A 76 22.85 16.09 11.07
CA ARG A 76 21.63 16.59 11.71
C ARG A 76 20.52 16.84 10.68
N ALA A 77 20.85 17.45 9.55
CA ALA A 77 19.87 17.63 8.47
C ALA A 77 19.45 16.29 7.86
N TRP A 78 20.37 15.33 7.75
CA TRP A 78 20.04 13.96 7.32
C TRP A 78 19.03 13.29 8.26
N VAL A 79 19.34 13.24 9.56
CA VAL A 79 18.46 12.63 10.57
C VAL A 79 17.09 13.32 10.62
N SER A 80 17.07 14.65 10.49
CA SER A 80 15.83 15.42 10.41
C SER A 80 15.02 15.07 9.16
N SER A 81 15.66 14.99 7.99
CA SER A 81 15.03 14.62 6.72
C SER A 81 14.39 13.23 6.78
N VAL A 82 15.14 12.23 7.25
CA VAL A 82 14.63 10.87 7.46
C VAL A 82 13.46 10.84 8.44
N SER A 83 13.51 11.65 9.50
CA SER A 83 12.43 11.73 10.49
C SER A 83 11.13 12.28 9.88
N VAL A 84 11.21 13.27 8.99
CA VAL A 84 10.07 13.81 8.24
C VAL A 84 9.48 12.75 7.31
N ASP A 85 10.33 12.02 6.58
CA ASP A 85 9.88 10.95 5.69
C ASP A 85 9.17 9.82 6.46
N ILE A 86 9.71 9.41 7.61
CA ILE A 86 9.08 8.40 8.46
C ILE A 86 7.74 8.91 9.03
N ALA A 87 7.62 10.19 9.38
CA ALA A 87 6.36 10.78 9.82
C ALA A 87 5.31 10.78 8.69
N SER A 88 5.73 11.11 7.46
CA SER A 88 4.88 11.01 6.26
C SER A 88 4.41 9.58 6.00
N LEU A 89 5.30 8.59 6.12
CA LEU A 89 4.96 7.17 6.00
C LEU A 89 3.94 6.73 7.07
N ARG A 90 4.10 7.17 8.32
CA ARG A 90 3.14 6.90 9.40
C ARG A 90 1.77 7.52 9.13
N ALA A 91 1.71 8.74 8.59
CA ALA A 91 0.44 9.35 8.21
C ALA A 91 -0.29 8.53 7.14
N ARG A 92 0.44 8.06 6.12
CA ARG A 92 -0.11 7.17 5.08
C ARG A 92 -0.57 5.83 5.66
N ALA A 93 0.19 5.26 6.59
CA ALA A 93 -0.20 4.03 7.29
C ALA A 93 -1.45 4.21 8.15
N ALA A 94 -1.62 5.36 8.79
CA ALA A 94 -2.85 5.68 9.52
C ALA A 94 -4.07 5.76 8.58
N ILE A 95 -3.92 6.32 7.38
CA ILE A 95 -4.98 6.31 6.35
C ILE A 95 -5.31 4.87 5.93
N LEU A 96 -4.28 4.07 5.62
CA LEU A 96 -4.43 2.64 5.27
C LEU A 96 -5.16 1.85 6.36
N LYS A 97 -4.81 2.08 7.63
CA LYS A 97 -5.43 1.43 8.78
C LYS A 97 -6.86 1.88 9.00
N ASN A 98 -7.11 3.19 8.99
CA ASN A 98 -8.40 3.74 9.39
C ASN A 98 -9.47 3.55 8.30
N ILE A 99 -9.11 3.82 7.05
CA ILE A 99 -10.03 3.77 5.89
C ILE A 99 -10.09 2.36 5.29
N TYR A 100 -8.92 1.76 5.02
CA TYR A 100 -8.84 0.51 4.25
C TYR A 100 -8.60 -0.73 5.12
N LYS A 101 -8.45 -0.57 6.44
CA LYS A 101 -8.19 -1.65 7.41
C LYS A 101 -6.94 -2.48 7.10
N ILE A 102 -5.96 -1.87 6.44
CA ILE A 102 -4.65 -2.44 6.15
C ILE A 102 -3.69 -1.90 7.21
N ASP A 103 -3.21 -2.77 8.09
CA ASP A 103 -2.28 -2.38 9.16
C ASP A 103 -0.83 -2.60 8.72
N ILE A 104 -0.03 -1.54 8.80
CA ILE A 104 1.42 -1.63 8.61
C ILE A 104 2.03 -1.80 10.01
N PRO A 105 2.77 -2.88 10.27
CA PRO A 105 3.31 -3.15 11.61
C PRO A 105 4.19 -2.02 12.13
N ASP A 106 4.14 -1.70 13.41
CA ASP A 106 5.00 -0.63 13.99
C ASP A 106 6.50 -0.94 13.87
N ASP A 107 6.86 -2.23 13.89
CA ASP A 107 8.22 -2.73 13.66
C ASP A 107 8.79 -2.30 12.31
N PHE A 108 7.94 -2.06 11.30
CA PHE A 108 8.34 -1.48 10.03
C PHE A 108 8.99 -0.11 10.25
N PHE A 109 8.30 0.81 10.93
CA PHE A 109 8.78 2.18 11.15
C PHE A 109 9.98 2.22 12.09
N PHE A 110 10.00 1.34 13.09
CA PHE A 110 11.14 1.19 13.98
C PHE A 110 12.38 0.73 13.21
N THR A 111 12.23 -0.28 12.35
CA THR A 111 13.32 -0.78 11.49
C THR A 111 13.83 0.32 10.58
N LEU A 112 12.96 1.02 9.84
CA LEU A 112 13.40 2.14 8.99
C LEU A 112 14.18 3.18 9.79
N ARG A 113 13.62 3.67 10.90
CA ARG A 113 14.32 4.66 11.73
C ARG A 113 15.70 4.16 12.13
N LYS A 114 15.78 2.95 12.67
CA LYS A 114 17.04 2.35 13.10
C LYS A 114 18.04 2.23 11.94
N SER A 115 17.61 1.71 10.79
CA SER A 115 18.49 1.49 9.63
C SER A 115 19.04 2.77 9.04
N PHE A 116 18.29 3.89 9.12
CA PHE A 116 18.63 5.12 8.42
C PHE A 116 19.13 6.27 9.31
N THR A 117 18.85 6.27 10.61
CA THR A 117 19.29 7.35 11.52
C THR A 117 20.40 6.95 12.48
N LEU A 118 20.46 5.69 12.93
CA LEU A 118 21.36 5.29 14.03
C LEU A 118 22.81 5.00 13.61
N ASN A 119 23.14 5.07 12.32
CA ASN A 119 24.50 4.92 11.81
C ASN A 119 25.08 6.23 11.24
N ALA A 120 24.30 7.31 11.21
CA ALA A 120 24.72 8.58 10.63
C ALA A 120 25.65 9.38 11.58
N GLU A 121 25.53 9.18 12.88
CA GLU A 121 26.29 9.94 13.89
C GLU A 121 27.73 9.40 14.10
N ALA A 122 27.93 8.09 13.93
CA ALA A 122 29.24 7.43 14.03
C ALA A 122 29.89 7.20 12.65
N PHE A 123 29.28 7.68 11.56
CA PHE A 123 29.72 7.28 10.23
C PHE A 123 31.16 7.75 9.92
N HIS A 124 31.56 8.90 10.46
CA HIS A 124 32.91 9.46 10.28
C HIS A 124 34.02 8.56 10.83
N GLU A 125 33.67 7.60 11.69
CA GLU A 125 34.59 6.65 12.31
C GLU A 125 34.75 5.36 11.49
N TYR A 126 33.92 5.17 10.46
CA TYR A 126 33.93 3.96 9.65
C TYR A 126 34.86 4.07 8.43
N ASP A 127 35.63 3.01 8.19
CA ASP A 127 36.35 2.84 6.94
C ASP A 127 35.41 2.49 5.77
N SER A 128 35.95 2.51 4.54
CA SER A 128 35.16 2.24 3.32
C SER A 128 34.53 0.85 3.29
N ASP A 129 35.17 -0.15 3.90
CA ASP A 129 34.67 -1.52 3.93
C ASP A 129 33.51 -1.65 4.91
N GLN A 130 33.61 -0.99 6.07
CA GLN A 130 32.55 -0.87 7.07
C GLN A 130 31.34 -0.11 6.53
N VAL A 131 31.55 1.00 5.81
CA VAL A 131 30.47 1.73 5.12
C VAL A 131 29.75 0.83 4.12
N SER A 132 30.49 0.06 3.33
CA SER A 132 29.93 -0.89 2.36
C SER A 132 29.13 -2.01 3.03
N GLN A 133 29.60 -2.54 4.16
CA GLN A 133 28.88 -3.53 4.96
C GLN A 133 27.58 -2.96 5.53
N LEU A 134 27.59 -1.72 6.03
CA LEU A 134 26.41 -1.06 6.56
C LEU A 134 25.34 -0.84 5.47
N ILE A 135 25.74 -0.43 4.27
CA ILE A 135 24.83 -0.29 3.12
C ILE A 135 24.18 -1.63 2.77
N ASN A 136 24.94 -2.73 2.80
CA ASN A 136 24.43 -4.07 2.56
C ASN A 136 23.43 -4.52 3.63
N ILE A 137 23.73 -4.28 4.91
CA ILE A 137 22.84 -4.58 6.03
C ILE A 137 21.54 -3.78 5.92
N GLN A 138 21.64 -2.48 5.64
CA GLN A 138 20.50 -1.58 5.42
C GLN A 138 19.63 -2.09 4.27
N THR A 139 20.23 -2.35 3.11
CA THR A 139 19.51 -2.82 1.91
C THR A 139 18.81 -4.16 2.18
N SER A 140 19.45 -5.06 2.92
CA SER A 140 18.86 -6.35 3.32
C SER A 140 17.65 -6.16 4.25
N GLN A 141 17.76 -5.28 5.25
CA GLN A 141 16.66 -4.97 6.17
C GLN A 141 15.49 -4.32 5.45
N VAL A 142 15.76 -3.38 4.54
CA VAL A 142 14.74 -2.75 3.68
C VAL A 142 14.06 -3.79 2.81
N SER A 143 14.81 -4.68 2.18
CA SER A 143 14.26 -5.74 1.32
C SER A 143 13.32 -6.67 2.07
N LYS A 144 13.68 -7.10 3.29
CA LYS A 144 12.79 -7.89 4.17
C LYS A 144 11.52 -7.13 4.52
N THR A 145 11.67 -5.85 4.81
CA THR A 145 10.59 -4.96 5.21
C THR A 145 9.61 -4.71 4.05
N LEU A 146 10.11 -4.52 2.83
CA LEU A 146 9.32 -4.43 1.60
C LEU A 146 8.58 -5.73 1.31
N ALA A 147 9.20 -6.90 1.53
CA ALA A 147 8.52 -8.18 1.37
C ALA A 147 7.28 -8.31 2.28
N THR A 148 7.32 -7.71 3.47
CA THR A 148 6.17 -7.64 4.37
C THR A 148 5.09 -6.71 3.82
N LEU A 149 5.44 -5.56 3.26
CA LEU A 149 4.48 -4.66 2.60
C LEU A 149 3.81 -5.32 1.39
N TYR A 150 4.53 -6.10 0.59
CA TYR A 150 3.95 -6.80 -0.56
C TYR A 150 2.84 -7.78 -0.16
N LYS A 151 2.90 -8.35 1.05
CA LYS A 151 1.82 -9.21 1.58
C LYS A 151 0.55 -8.43 1.94
N LEU A 152 0.65 -7.11 2.13
CA LEU A 152 -0.48 -6.24 2.43
C LEU A 152 -1.26 -5.83 1.17
N TYR A 153 -0.75 -6.14 -0.02
CA TYR A 153 -1.45 -5.82 -1.26
C TYR A 153 -2.80 -6.53 -1.29
N PRO A 154 -3.89 -5.78 -1.50
CA PRO A 154 -5.20 -6.37 -1.42
C PRO A 154 -5.43 -7.42 -2.52
N SER A 155 -5.57 -8.69 -2.15
CA SER A 155 -5.98 -9.73 -3.10
C SER A 155 -7.48 -9.65 -3.40
N LYS A 156 -7.92 -10.12 -4.59
CA LYS A 156 -9.37 -10.22 -4.92
C LYS A 156 -10.14 -11.02 -3.84
N LYS A 157 -9.49 -11.99 -3.20
CA LYS A 157 -10.09 -12.87 -2.20
C LYS A 157 -10.24 -12.17 -0.84
N THR A 158 -9.24 -11.39 -0.43
CA THR A 158 -9.23 -10.65 0.84
C THR A 158 -10.26 -9.50 0.82
N TRP A 159 -10.43 -8.83 -0.33
CA TRP A 159 -11.42 -7.74 -0.45
C TRP A 159 -12.88 -8.20 -0.42
N LYS A 160 -13.19 -9.37 -1.00
CA LYS A 160 -14.54 -9.96 -0.93
C LYS A 160 -14.95 -10.25 0.53
N LEU A 161 -14.00 -10.70 1.36
CA LEU A 161 -14.23 -10.94 2.79
C LEU A 161 -14.44 -9.63 3.58
N PHE A 162 -13.77 -8.55 3.20
CA PHE A 162 -13.98 -7.22 3.79
C PHE A 162 -15.40 -6.69 3.52
N GLN A 163 -15.89 -6.79 2.28
CA GLN A 163 -17.25 -6.36 1.94
C GLN A 163 -18.33 -7.16 2.68
N ALA A 164 -18.11 -8.45 2.88
CA ALA A 164 -19.04 -9.30 3.62
C ALA A 164 -19.17 -8.90 5.10
N LYS A 165 -18.14 -8.28 5.69
CA LYS A 165 -18.16 -7.78 7.08
C LYS A 165 -18.70 -6.35 7.24
N THR A 166 -18.73 -5.56 6.17
CA THR A 166 -19.18 -4.16 6.20
C THR A 166 -20.56 -3.95 5.57
N THR A 167 -21.23 -5.02 5.13
CA THR A 167 -22.63 -4.98 4.71
C THR A 167 -23.48 -5.37 5.92
N PRO A 168 -24.36 -4.50 6.45
CA PRO A 168 -25.30 -4.86 7.52
C PRO A 168 -26.30 -5.93 7.08
#